data_AF-A0A9X8VEU5-F1
#
_entry.id   AF-A0A9X8VEU5-F1
#
_cell.length_a   1.000
_cell.length_b   1.000
_cell.length_c   1.000
_cell.angle_alpha   90.00
_cell.angle_beta   90.00
_cell.angle_gamma   90.00
#
_symmetry.space_group_name_H-M   'P 1'
#
loop_
_entity.id
_entity.type
_entity.pdbx_description
1 polymer ?
#
loop_
_entity_poly.entity_id
_entity_poly.type
_entity_poly.pdbx_seq_one_letter_code
_entity_poly.pdbx_strand_id
1 'polypeptide(L)'
;QAAALIAPNDAFEPGKLTRTFTIRANDIFIGALAGGLLETLRDMAPLSGLKFIAESDGEDDALRSGKVDLVIGSSRDWHPEIKT
;
A
#
# COMPACT_ATOMS: atom_id res chain seq x y z
N GLN A 1 3.41 14.98 27.13
CA GLN A 1 3.56 13.53 27.45
C GLN A 1 3.19 12.76 26.17
N ALA A 2 4.16 12.55 25.27
CA ALA A 2 3.91 12.00 23.92
C ALA A 2 5.13 11.24 23.36
N ALA A 3 5.99 10.70 24.23
CA ALA A 3 7.21 9.98 23.83
C ALA A 3 7.11 8.46 24.09
N ALA A 4 5.96 7.97 24.57
CA ALA A 4 5.80 6.57 24.99
C ALA A 4 5.26 5.64 23.89
N LEU A 5 4.94 6.15 22.69
CA LEU A 5 4.36 5.33 21.62
C LEU A 5 5.38 4.67 20.68
N ILE A 6 6.67 5.00 20.80
CA ILE A 6 7.72 4.34 20.02
C ILE A 6 8.61 3.58 21.00
N ALA A 7 8.03 2.54 21.60
CA ALA A 7 8.87 1.45 22.07
C ALA A 7 9.57 0.86 20.82
N PRO A 8 10.83 0.43 20.89
CA PRO A 8 11.39 -0.43 19.86
C PRO A 8 10.45 -1.63 19.76
N ASN A 9 9.65 -1.63 18.70
CA ASN A 9 8.74 -2.71 18.41
C ASN A 9 9.59 -3.98 18.33
N ASP A 10 9.06 -5.10 18.83
CA ASP A 10 9.57 -6.43 18.47
C ASP A 10 9.94 -6.44 16.98
N ALA A 11 11.04 -7.11 16.63
CA ALA A 11 11.53 -7.11 15.24
C ALA A 11 10.36 -7.44 14.32
N PHE A 12 10.05 -6.55 13.37
CA PHE A 12 8.91 -6.74 12.49
C PHE A 12 9.09 -8.05 11.71
N GLU A 13 8.16 -8.99 11.89
CA GLU A 13 8.16 -10.30 11.24
C GLU A 13 7.07 -10.34 10.17
N PRO A 14 7.39 -10.11 8.88
CA PRO A 14 6.41 -10.07 7.80
C PRO A 14 5.62 -11.37 7.69
N GLY A 15 6.24 -12.52 8.00
CA GLY A 15 5.58 -13.83 7.96
C GLY A 15 4.43 -14.02 8.96
N LYS A 16 4.35 -13.17 10.01
CA LYS A 16 3.24 -13.17 10.98
C LYS A 16 2.17 -12.13 10.65
N LEU A 17 2.40 -11.27 9.65
CA LEU A 17 1.47 -10.21 9.29
C LEU A 17 0.22 -10.81 8.63
N THR A 18 -0.96 -10.53 9.20
CA THR A 18 -2.25 -10.88 8.60
C THR A 18 -2.95 -9.60 8.16
N ARG A 19 -2.73 -9.18 6.92
CA ARG A 19 -3.31 -7.95 6.36
C ARG A 19 -3.49 -8.03 4.86
N THR A 20 -4.60 -7.48 4.35
CA THR A 20 -4.75 -7.24 2.91
C THR A 20 -4.39 -5.79 2.59
N PHE A 21 -3.47 -5.58 1.65
CA PHE A 21 -3.11 -4.25 1.17
C PHE A 21 -3.90 -3.90 -0.09
N THR A 22 -4.54 -2.74 -0.08
CA THR A 22 -5.28 -2.22 -1.22
C THR A 22 -4.37 -1.29 -2.03
N ILE A 23 -4.10 -1.65 -3.28
CA ILE A 23 -3.27 -0.88 -4.20
C ILE A 23 -4.14 -0.32 -5.32
N ARG A 24 -4.15 1.00 -5.48
CA ARG A 24 -4.76 1.65 -6.65
C ARG A 24 -3.70 1.85 -7.72
N ALA A 25 -3.99 1.42 -8.93
CA ALA A 25 -3.12 1.64 -10.07
C ALA A 25 -3.88 1.59 -11.39
N ASN A 26 -3.28 2.12 -12.46
CA ASN A 26 -3.78 1.85 -13.80
C ASN A 26 -3.52 0.39 -14.21
N ASP A 27 -4.24 -0.05 -15.24
CA ASP A 27 -4.19 -1.40 -15.80
C ASP A 27 -2.79 -1.79 -16.31
N ILE A 28 -2.03 -0.85 -16.84
CA ILE A 28 -0.64 -1.07 -17.28
C ILE A 28 0.25 -1.47 -16.09
N PHE A 29 0.19 -0.72 -14.98
CA PHE A 29 0.95 -1.03 -13.77
C PHE A 29 0.48 -2.32 -13.10
N ILE A 30 -0.83 -2.57 -13.05
CA ILE A 30 -1.36 -3.83 -12.51
C ILE A 30 -0.83 -5.01 -13.33
N GLY A 31 -0.91 -4.94 -14.66
CA GLY A 31 -0.41 -6.00 -15.55
C GLY A 31 1.10 -6.23 -15.42
N ALA A 32 1.88 -5.17 -15.19
CA ALA A 32 3.33 -5.27 -15.05
C ALA A 32 3.80 -5.76 -13.66
N LEU A 33 3.10 -5.39 -12.58
CA LEU A 33 3.61 -5.57 -11.21
C LEU A 33 2.90 -6.68 -10.42
N ALA A 34 1.64 -7.02 -10.74
CA ALA A 34 0.83 -7.88 -9.88
C ALA A 34 1.45 -9.26 -9.63
N GLY A 35 2.05 -9.88 -10.66
CA GLY A 35 2.71 -11.18 -10.54
C GLY A 35 3.86 -11.17 -9.54
N GLY A 36 4.85 -10.31 -9.77
CA GLY A 36 6.04 -10.23 -8.92
C GLY A 36 5.72 -9.79 -7.48
N LEU A 37 4.74 -8.90 -7.30
CA LEU A 37 4.27 -8.51 -5.97
C LEU A 37 3.61 -9.69 -5.24
N LEU A 38 2.79 -10.49 -5.92
CA LEU A 38 2.15 -11.65 -5.33
C LEU A 38 3.17 -12.74 -4.98
N GLU A 39 4.16 -12.99 -5.83
CA GLU A 39 5.26 -13.94 -5.56
C GLU A 39 6.06 -13.52 -4.34
N THR A 40 6.43 -12.24 -4.28
CA THR A 40 7.18 -11.64 -3.16
C THR A 40 6.37 -11.69 -1.86
N LEU A 41 5.06 -11.43 -1.93
CA LEU A 41 4.18 -11.52 -0.77
C LEU A 41 4.06 -12.96 -0.26
N ARG A 42 3.98 -13.94 -1.17
CA ARG A 42 3.93 -15.36 -0.81
C ARG A 42 5.19 -15.83 -0.09
N ASP A 43 6.35 -15.32 -0.48
CA ASP A 43 7.64 -15.64 0.15
C ASP A 43 7.78 -14.98 1.53
N MET A 44 7.53 -13.66 1.61
CA MET A 44 7.84 -12.90 2.82
C MET A 44 6.69 -12.81 3.81
N ALA A 45 5.44 -12.71 3.33
CA ALA A 45 4.24 -12.45 4.14
C ALA A 45 3.04 -13.30 3.68
N PRO A 46 3.12 -14.65 3.77
CA PRO A 46 2.13 -15.57 3.18
C PRO A 46 0.71 -15.45 3.77
N LEU A 47 0.56 -14.84 4.94
CA LEU A 47 -0.73 -14.60 5.60
C LEU A 47 -1.37 -13.27 5.18
N SER A 48 -0.67 -12.49 4.34
CA SER A 48 -1.15 -11.23 3.78
C SER A 48 -1.74 -11.41 2.38
N GLY A 49 -2.49 -10.41 1.94
CA GLY A 49 -3.11 -10.37 0.62
C GLY A 49 -2.88 -9.05 -0.10
N LEU A 50 -3.11 -9.04 -1.41
CA LEU A 50 -3.15 -7.84 -2.23
C LEU A 50 -4.55 -7.72 -2.85
N LYS A 51 -5.08 -6.50 -2.85
CA LYS A 51 -6.28 -6.11 -3.57
C LYS A 51 -5.94 -4.96 -4.51
N PHE A 52 -6.04 -5.19 -5.81
CA PHE A 52 -5.88 -4.11 -6.78
C PHE A 52 -7.22 -3.45 -7.07
N ILE A 53 -7.22 -2.12 -7.14
CA ILE A 53 -8.36 -1.33 -7.61
C ILE A 53 -7.89 -0.48 -8.80
N ALA A 54 -8.75 -0.36 -9.80
CA ALA A 54 -8.47 0.51 -10.94
C ALA A 54 -8.43 1.97 -10.48
N GLU A 55 -7.60 2.76 -11.16
CA GLU A 55 -7.64 4.21 -11.03
C GLU A 55 -9.01 4.74 -11.50
N SER A 56 -9.63 5.59 -10.68
CA SER A 56 -10.89 6.26 -10.99
C SER A 56 -10.78 7.74 -10.63
N ASP A 57 -11.37 8.59 -11.46
CA ASP A 57 -11.39 10.03 -11.26
C ASP A 57 -12.19 10.39 -9.99
N GLY A 58 -11.64 11.24 -9.12
CA GLY A 58 -12.37 11.82 -7.97
C GLY A 58 -12.17 11.20 -6.58
N GLU A 59 -11.18 10.34 -6.37
CA GLU A 59 -10.87 9.76 -5.04
C GLU A 59 -9.51 10.19 -4.47
N ASP A 60 -9.22 11.49 -4.46
CA ASP A 60 -7.95 12.07 -3.97
C ASP A 60 -7.70 11.85 -2.47
N ASP A 61 -8.75 11.60 -1.67
CA ASP A 61 -8.63 11.35 -0.23
C ASP A 61 -8.50 9.85 0.14
N ALA A 62 -8.36 8.96 -0.84
CA ALA A 62 -8.35 7.51 -0.61
C ALA A 62 -7.18 7.04 0.29
N LEU A 63 -6.01 7.68 0.18
CA LEU A 63 -4.87 7.44 1.06
C LEU A 63 -5.15 7.93 2.48
N ARG A 64 -5.67 9.15 2.63
CA ARG A 64 -5.93 9.77 3.94
C ARG A 64 -7.03 9.04 4.71
N SER A 65 -8.07 8.60 4.01
CA SER A 65 -9.15 7.81 4.57
C SER A 65 -8.79 6.34 4.83
N GLY A 66 -7.58 5.88 4.43
CA GLY A 66 -7.12 4.51 4.62
C GLY A 66 -7.85 3.48 3.74
N LYS A 67 -8.60 3.94 2.73
CA LYS A 67 -9.28 3.06 1.75
C LYS A 67 -8.29 2.40 0.80
N VAL A 68 -7.16 3.06 0.57
CA VAL A 68 -6.04 2.60 -0.25
C VAL A 68 -4.77 2.73 0.57
N ASP A 69 -3.93 1.69 0.51
CA ASP A 69 -2.63 1.67 1.20
C ASP A 69 -1.51 2.23 0.30
N LEU A 70 -1.63 2.09 -1.03
CA LEU A 70 -0.67 2.58 -2.01
C LEU A 70 -1.36 2.98 -3.31
N VAL A 71 -0.93 4.10 -3.89
CA VAL A 71 -1.34 4.54 -5.24
C VAL A 71 -0.11 4.53 -6.15
N ILE A 72 -0.23 3.88 -7.31
CA ILE A 72 0.80 3.83 -8.36
C ILE A 72 0.20 4.43 -9.64
N GLY A 73 0.61 5.63 -9.99
CA GLY A 73 0.06 6.36 -11.14
C GLY A 73 0.85 7.61 -11.48
N SER A 74 0.49 8.24 -12.60
CA SER A 74 1.12 9.49 -13.07
C SER A 74 0.46 10.68 -12.38
N SER A 75 1.21 11.32 -11.49
CA SER A 75 0.86 12.53 -10.75
C SER A 75 0.22 13.61 -11.64
N ARG A 76 -1.01 14.05 -11.34
CA ARG A 76 -1.44 15.39 -11.77
C ARG A 76 -1.58 16.34 -10.57
N ASP A 77 -2.16 15.87 -9.47
CA ASP A 77 -2.42 16.71 -8.28
C ASP A 77 -2.18 15.97 -6.96
N TRP A 78 -0.96 15.47 -6.72
CA TRP A 78 -0.64 14.96 -5.38
C TRP A 78 -0.73 16.08 -4.34
N HIS A 79 -1.38 15.79 -3.21
CA HIS A 79 -1.38 16.65 -2.03
C HIS A 79 0.05 17.02 -1.58
N PRO A 80 0.24 18.19 -0.94
CA PRO A 80 1.56 18.69 -0.56
C PRO A 80 2.36 17.73 0.33
N GLU A 81 1.71 16.81 1.03
CA GLU A 81 2.37 15.80 1.87
C GLU A 81 3.15 14.71 1.09
N ILE A 82 2.95 14.61 -0.23
CA ILE A 82 3.63 13.65 -1.12
C ILE A 82 4.75 14.35 -1.93
N LYS A 83 4.77 15.69 -1.97
CA LYS A 83 5.85 16.46 -2.59
C LYS A 83 6.98 16.65 -1.57
N THR A 84 8.17 16.14 -1.91
CA THR A 84 9.41 16.33 -1.15
C THR A 84 9.94 17.75 -1.29
#